data_AF-A0A656GJ65-F1
#
_entry.id   AF-A0A656GJ65-F1
#
_cell.length_a   1.000
_cell.length_b   1.000
_cell.length_c   1.000
_cell.angle_alpha   90.00
_cell.angle_beta   90.00
_cell.angle_gamma   90.00
#
_symmetry.space_group_name_H-M   'P 1'
#
loop_
_entity.id
_entity.type
_entity.pdbx_description
1 polymer ?
#
loop_
_entity_poly.entity_id
_entity_poly.type
_entity_poly.pdbx_seq_one_letter_code
_entity_poly.pdbx_strand_id
1 'polypeptide(L)' 'MNRFRFSNLMLVLGLLFIYAPMVILVIYSFNASQLVTVWGGWSVKWYVGLLDNSQLMGSVMRSLEIACY' A
#
# COMPACT_ATOMS: atom_id res chain seq x y z
N MET A 1 -25.52 28.40 12.55
CA MET A 1 -24.58 27.32 12.91
C MET A 1 -25.20 25.95 12.63
N ASN A 2 -24.38 24.97 12.22
CA ASN A 2 -24.69 23.52 12.08
C ASN A 2 -25.33 23.02 10.77
N ARG A 3 -24.69 23.25 9.61
CA ARG A 3 -24.93 22.47 8.37
C ARG A 3 -23.92 21.32 8.15
N PHE A 4 -23.14 21.01 9.19
CA PHE A 4 -21.94 20.18 9.11
C PHE A 4 -22.13 18.73 9.58
N ARG A 5 -23.05 17.95 9.02
CA ARG A 5 -23.12 16.52 9.41
C ARG A 5 -23.23 15.52 8.27
N PHE A 6 -24.09 15.75 7.29
CA PHE A 6 -24.34 14.71 6.28
C PHE A 6 -23.27 14.66 5.19
N SER A 7 -22.98 15.78 4.53
CA SER A 7 -22.00 15.84 3.44
C SER A 7 -20.58 15.44 3.90
N ASN A 8 -20.12 15.95 5.04
CA ASN A 8 -18.83 15.55 5.61
C ASN A 8 -18.78 14.06 5.96
N LEU A 9 -19.86 13.49 6.51
CA LEU A 9 -19.92 12.07 6.85
C LEU A 9 -19.88 11.20 5.59
N MET A 10 -20.63 11.57 4.54
CA MET A 10 -20.54 10.93 3.22
C MET A 10 -19.13 11.00 2.65
N LEU A 11 -18.47 12.16 2.73
CA LEU A 11 -17.12 12.35 2.23
C LEU A 11 -16.15 11.44 2.98
N VAL A 12 -16.20 11.43 4.32
CA VAL A 12 -15.34 10.57 5.14
C VAL A 12 -15.59 9.10 4.83
N LEU A 13 -16.85 8.64 4.75
CA LEU A 13 -17.18 7.25 4.40
C LEU A 13 -16.70 6.87 3.00
N GLY A 14 -16.86 7.76 2.02
CA GLY A 14 -16.37 7.55 0.66
C GLY A 14 -14.84 7.41 0.61
N LEU A 15 -14.12 8.29 1.31
CA LEU A 15 -12.66 8.17 1.44
C LEU A 15 -12.28 6.88 2.17
N LEU A 16 -12.93 6.56 3.29
CA LEU A 16 -12.64 5.36 4.07
C LEU A 16 -12.87 4.10 3.22
N PHE A 17 -13.92 4.06 2.40
CA PHE A 17 -14.16 2.94 1.50
C PHE A 17 -13.04 2.75 0.45
N ILE A 18 -12.52 3.85 -0.12
CA ILE A 18 -11.44 3.79 -1.11
C ILE A 18 -10.09 3.45 -0.44
N TYR A 19 -9.80 4.04 0.72
CA TYR A 19 -8.51 3.89 1.38
C TYR A 19 -8.41 2.69 2.33
N ALA A 20 -9.51 2.18 2.88
CA ALA A 20 -9.52 0.97 3.71
C ALA A 20 -8.82 -0.23 3.05
N PRO A 21 -9.14 -0.63 1.80
CA PRO A 21 -8.44 -1.75 1.16
C PRO A 21 -6.96 -1.45 0.97
N MET A 22 -6.59 -0.21 0.63
CA MET A 22 -5.18 0.20 0.52
C MET A 22 -4.46 0.07 1.86
N VAL A 23 -5.08 0.49 2.97
CA VAL A 23 -4.52 0.35 4.32
C VAL A 23 -4.36 -1.13 4.69
N ILE A 24 -5.35 -1.96 4.39
CA ILE A 24 -5.26 -3.42 4.61
C ILE A 24 -4.08 -4.01 3.84
N LEU A 25 -3.91 -3.64 2.56
CA LEU A 25 -2.76 -4.07 1.76
C LEU A 25 -1.43 -3.62 2.36
N VAL A 26 -1.35 -2.38 2.86
CA VAL A 26 -0.14 -1.87 3.54
C VAL A 26 0.15 -2.69 4.80
N ILE A 27 -0.85 -3.00 5.62
CA ILE A 27 -0.68 -3.82 6.82
C ILE A 27 -0.18 -5.22 6.45
N TYR A 28 -0.80 -5.86 5.44
CA TYR A 28 -0.39 -7.19 4.99
C TYR A 28 0.95 -7.22 4.28
N SER A 29 1.42 -6.11 3.72
CA SER A 29 2.77 -5.98 3.15
C SER A 29 3.86 -6.28 4.18
N PHE A 30 3.59 -6.02 5.46
CA PHE A 30 4.49 -6.36 6.56
C PHE A 30 4.33 -7.80 7.07
N ASN A 31 3.45 -8.62 6.49
CA ASN A 31 3.30 -10.01 6.92
C ASN A 31 4.52 -10.83 6.48
N ALA A 32 5.19 -11.47 7.44
CA ALA A 32 6.32 -12.36 7.13
C ALA A 32 5.88 -13.62 6.37
N SER A 33 4.62 -14.02 6.45
CA SER A 33 4.05 -15.16 5.73
C SER A 33 3.79 -14.82 4.26
N GLN A 34 3.96 -15.81 3.39
CA GLN A 34 3.53 -15.73 1.97
C GLN A 34 2.01 -15.90 1.81
N LEU A 35 1.34 -16.45 2.81
CA LEU A 35 -0.10 -16.67 2.83
C LEU A 35 -0.78 -15.55 3.62
N VAL A 36 -1.67 -14.81 2.96
CA VAL A 36 -2.44 -13.70 3.59
C VAL A 36 -3.34 -14.21 4.73
N THR A 37 -3.75 -15.48 4.69
CA THR A 37 -4.57 -16.14 5.72
C THR A 37 -3.80 -16.52 6.99
N VAL A 38 -2.46 -16.56 6.93
CA VAL A 38 -1.61 -16.95 8.06
C VAL A 38 -0.77 -15.75 8.46
N TRP A 39 -0.93 -15.28 9.70
CA TRP A 39 -0.11 -14.19 10.21
C TRP A 39 1.25 -14.71 10.68
N GLY A 40 2.30 -14.47 9.89
CA GLY A 40 3.66 -14.92 10.17
C GLY A 40 4.46 -14.00 11.10
N GLY A 41 3.85 -12.92 11.59
CA GLY A 41 4.53 -11.84 12.32
C GLY A 41 4.86 -10.65 11.43
N TRP A 42 5.34 -9.57 12.05
CA TRP A 42 5.76 -8.35 11.36
C TRP A 42 7.17 -8.50 10.79
N SER A 43 7.35 -8.20 9.50
CA SER A 43 8.65 -8.28 8.83
C SER A 43 8.75 -7.32 7.65
N VAL A 44 9.95 -6.77 7.44
CA VAL A 44 10.33 -5.98 6.26
C VAL A 44 11.18 -6.76 5.26
N LYS A 45 11.30 -8.08 5.44
CA LYS A 45 12.19 -8.93 4.64
C LYS A 45 11.94 -8.83 3.13
N TRP A 46 10.69 -8.64 2.74
CA TRP A 46 10.29 -8.53 1.34
C TRP A 46 10.82 -7.25 0.70
N TYR A 47 10.85 -6.14 1.45
CA TYR A 47 11.44 -4.89 0.98
C TYR A 47 12.95 -5.04 0.78
N VAL A 48 13.65 -5.69 1.71
CA VAL A 48 15.10 -5.93 1.59
C VAL A 48 15.40 -6.85 0.41
N GLY A 49 14.64 -7.95 0.23
CA GLY A 49 14.80 -8.84 -0.91
C GLY A 49 14.48 -8.18 -2.26
N LEU A 50 13.60 -7.18 -2.28
CA LEU A 50 13.32 -6.38 -3.48
C LEU A 50 14.52 -5.52 -3.88
N LEU A 51 15.21 -4.93 -2.90
CA LEU A 51 16.40 -4.10 -3.13
C LEU A 51 17.59 -4.94 -3.62
N ASP A 52 17.72 -6.18 -3.14
CA ASP A 52 18.75 -7.12 -3.59
C ASP A 52 18.53 -7.60 -5.05
N ASN A 53 17.29 -7.52 -5.53
CA ASN A 53 16.95 -7.93 -6.89
C ASN A 53 17.31 -6.85 -7.93
N SER A 54 18.53 -6.91 -8.44
CA SER A 54 19.07 -5.99 -9.45
C SER A 54 18.23 -5.91 -10.74
N GLN A 55 17.61 -7.01 -11.18
CA GLN A 55 16.74 -7.03 -12.36
C GLN A 55 15.46 -6.22 -12.13
N LEU A 56 14.84 -6.40 -10.96
CA LEU A 56 13.61 -5.72 -10.60
C LEU A 56 13.88 -4.23 -10.36
N MET A 57 14.97 -3.90 -9.67
CA MET A 57 15.42 -2.51 -9.51
C MET A 57 15.73 -1.83 -10.86
N GLY A 58 16.37 -2.56 -11.77
CA GLY A 58 16.61 -2.08 -13.14
C GLY A 58 15.30 -1.74 -13.86
N SER A 59 14.29 -2.60 -13.75
CA SER A 59 12.96 -2.36 -14.34
C SER A 59 12.29 -1.10 -13.75
N VAL A 60 12.37 -0.92 -12.43
CA VAL A 60 11.85 0.29 -11.75
C VAL A 60 12.54 1.55 -12.25
N MET A 61 13.87 1.53 -12.38
CA MET A 61 14.62 2.69 -12.88
C MET A 61 14.27 3.01 -14.34
N ARG A 62 14.05 1.98 -15.19
CA ARG A 62 13.57 2.20 -16.55
C ARG A 62 12.19 2.82 -16.60
N SER A 63 11.26 2.36 -15.76
CA SER A 63 9.92 2.98 -15.67
C SER A 63 10.01 4.45 -15.22
N LEU A 64 10.89 4.77 -14.28
CA LEU A 64 11.12 6.15 -13.84
C LEU A 64 11.75 7.00 -14.94
N GLU A 65 12.76 6.48 -15.64
CA GLU A 65 13.41 7.14 -16.78
C GLU A 65 12.38 7.51 -17.86
N ILE A 66 11.49 6.58 -18.22
CA ILE A 66 10.43 6.81 -19.21
C ILE A 66 9.42 7.85 -18.71
N ALA A 67 9.05 7.84 -17.43
CA ALA A 67 8.07 8.76 -16.87
C ALA A 67 8.59 10.21 -16.77
N CYS A 68 9.92 10.39 -16.64
CA CYS A 68 10.57 11.69 -16.52
C CYS A 68 11.09 12.26 -17.86
N TYR A 69 11.09 11.46 -18.92
CA TYR A 69 11.42 11.88 -20.28
C TYR A 69 10.19 12.51 -20.96
#